data_AF-A0A1W0B258-F1
#
_entry.id   AF-A0A1W0B258-F1
#
_cell.length_a   1.000
_cell.length_b   1.000
_cell.length_c   1.000
_cell.angle_alpha   90.00
_cell.angle_beta   90.00
_cell.angle_gamma   90.00
#
_symmetry.space_group_name_H-M   'P 1'
#
loop_
_entity.id
_entity.type
_entity.pdbx_description
1 polymer ?
#
loop_
_entity_poly.entity_id
_entity_poly.type
_entity_poly.pdbx_seq_one_letter_code
_entity_poly.pdbx_strand_id
1 'polypeptide(L)'
;MTIVAEEEVLTAAELDLAVDSFVDQPAATDTETGPAATATGARQQPFLVIEKGAPTDEEIAALVCVFSAAASAGAPPADNRPIDLWGLPTLLHRGNSPSSPYAFPRLAHLHA
;
A
#
# COMPACT_ATOMS: atom_id res chain seq x y z
N MET A 1 -37.05 54.57 -18.31
CA MET A 1 -36.08 53.51 -18.65
C MET A 1 -34.88 53.64 -17.70
N THR A 2 -35.08 53.34 -16.41
CA THR A 2 -34.03 53.46 -15.37
C THR A 2 -34.13 52.36 -14.31
N ILE A 3 -35.30 51.73 -14.15
CA ILE A 3 -35.52 50.69 -13.12
C ILE A 3 -34.82 49.34 -13.42
N VAL A 4 -34.58 49.02 -14.70
CA VAL A 4 -33.94 47.76 -15.11
C VAL A 4 -32.42 47.78 -14.82
N ALA A 5 -31.80 48.95 -14.92
CA ALA A 5 -30.36 49.09 -14.66
C ALA A 5 -30.03 48.97 -13.15
N GLU A 6 -30.96 49.33 -12.27
CA GLU A 6 -30.75 49.22 -10.82
C GLU A 6 -30.88 47.77 -10.33
N GLU A 7 -31.71 46.94 -10.97
CA GLU A 7 -31.83 45.50 -10.67
C GLU A 7 -30.56 44.71 -11.04
N GLU A 8 -29.91 45.04 -12.17
CA GLU A 8 -28.67 44.40 -12.64
C GLU A 8 -27.49 44.70 -11.71
N VAL A 9 -27.42 45.91 -11.15
CA VAL A 9 -26.38 46.30 -10.20
C VAL A 9 -26.59 45.61 -8.84
N LEU A 10 -27.83 45.41 -8.41
CA LEU A 10 -28.13 44.66 -7.18
C LEU A 10 -27.81 43.16 -7.33
N THR A 11 -28.16 42.55 -8.46
CA THR A 11 -27.86 41.13 -8.72
C THR A 11 -26.35 40.86 -8.82
N ALA A 12 -25.57 41.79 -9.38
CA ALA A 12 -24.11 41.67 -9.40
C ALA A 12 -23.49 41.74 -8.00
N ALA A 13 -23.99 42.62 -7.12
CA ALA A 13 -23.49 42.75 -5.75
C ALA A 13 -23.86 41.56 -4.85
N GLU A 14 -25.05 40.98 -5.03
CA GLU A 14 -25.46 39.76 -4.32
C GLU A 14 -24.63 38.53 -4.74
N LEU A 15 -24.27 38.43 -6.03
CA LEU A 15 -23.45 37.35 -6.55
C LEU A 15 -22.00 37.41 -6.01
N ASP A 16 -21.41 38.59 -5.92
CA ASP A 16 -20.04 38.77 -5.40
C ASP A 16 -19.95 38.37 -3.91
N LEU A 17 -20.97 38.73 -3.12
CA LEU A 17 -21.07 38.34 -1.70
C LEU A 17 -21.32 36.84 -1.50
N ALA A 18 -22.04 36.19 -2.43
CA ALA A 18 -22.25 34.74 -2.40
C ALA A 18 -20.96 33.97 -2.75
N VAL A 19 -20.17 34.47 -3.70
CA VAL A 19 -18.90 33.85 -4.13
C VAL A 19 -17.88 33.79 -2.99
N ASP A 20 -17.77 34.84 -2.17
CA ASP A 20 -16.90 34.81 -0.98
C ASP A 20 -17.34 33.75 0.05
N SER A 21 -18.65 33.50 0.19
CA SER A 21 -19.18 32.43 1.06
C SER A 21 -18.86 31.02 0.55
N PHE A 22 -18.65 30.83 -0.76
CA PHE A 22 -18.26 29.54 -1.33
C PHE A 22 -16.76 29.25 -1.18
N VAL A 23 -15.93 30.29 -1.04
CA VAL A 23 -14.46 30.15 -0.92
C VAL A 23 -14.01 29.81 0.51
N ASP A 24 -14.77 30.21 1.53
CA ASP A 24 -14.47 29.92 2.95
C ASP A 24 -15.10 28.61 3.46
N GLN A 25 -15.82 27.87 2.60
CA GLN A 25 -16.35 26.55 2.92
C GLN A 25 -15.24 25.50 2.73
N PRO A 26 -14.67 24.88 3.79
CA PRO A 26 -13.87 23.69 3.59
C PRO A 26 -14.79 22.63 2.97
N ALA A 27 -14.37 22.07 1.84
CA ALA A 27 -15.08 21.03 1.11
C ALA A 27 -15.47 19.87 2.06
N ALA A 28 -16.70 19.90 2.56
CA ALA A 28 -17.34 18.78 3.21
C ALA A 28 -17.90 17.91 2.09
N THR A 29 -17.06 17.04 1.53
CA THR A 29 -17.52 15.92 0.71
C THR A 29 -17.78 14.72 1.61
N ASP A 30 -19.01 14.22 1.49
CA ASP A 30 -19.56 13.02 2.11
C ASP A 30 -18.66 11.78 2.00
N THR A 31 -18.64 10.99 3.07
CA THR A 31 -18.84 9.52 3.14
C THR A 31 -18.03 8.99 4.31
N GLU A 32 -18.73 8.76 5.43
CA GLU A 32 -18.17 8.06 6.57
C GLU A 32 -17.96 6.57 6.22
N THR A 33 -16.74 6.25 5.82
CA THR A 33 -16.17 4.89 5.90
C THR A 33 -14.93 5.00 6.78
N GLY A 34 -15.01 4.49 8.01
CA GLY A 34 -13.88 4.51 8.94
C GLY A 34 -12.78 3.49 8.60
N PRO A 35 -11.75 3.36 9.46
CA PRO A 35 -11.07 4.42 10.17
C PRO A 35 -10.01 5.04 9.24
N ALA A 36 -10.00 6.37 9.13
CA ALA A 36 -8.85 7.06 8.58
C ALA A 36 -7.64 6.73 9.46
N ALA A 37 -6.69 5.97 8.92
CA ALA A 37 -5.39 5.83 9.53
C ALA A 37 -4.84 7.24 9.72
N THR A 38 -4.70 7.66 10.99
CA THR A 38 -4.16 8.94 11.38
C THR A 38 -2.80 9.11 10.71
N ALA A 39 -2.76 9.91 9.63
CA ALA A 39 -1.52 10.30 8.99
C ALA A 39 -0.79 11.22 9.96
N THR A 40 0.05 10.61 10.80
CA THR A 40 0.96 11.28 11.72
C THR A 40 1.87 12.22 10.92
N GLY A 41 1.53 13.51 10.91
CA GLY A 41 2.35 14.67 11.30
C GLY A 41 3.75 14.91 10.70
N ALA A 42 4.34 13.98 9.97
CA ALA A 42 5.56 14.20 9.22
C ALA A 42 5.16 14.45 7.77
N ARG A 43 5.70 15.50 7.17
CA ARG A 43 5.58 15.78 5.73
C ARG A 43 6.33 14.68 4.97
N GLN A 44 5.73 13.49 4.92
CA GLN A 44 6.28 12.34 4.23
C GLN A 44 6.29 12.69 2.75
N GLN A 45 7.45 12.50 2.10
CA GLN A 45 7.52 12.64 0.67
C GLN A 45 6.50 11.69 0.03
N PRO A 46 5.79 12.13 -1.02
CA PRO A 46 4.78 11.31 -1.66
C PRO A 46 5.41 10.01 -2.17
N PHE A 47 4.75 8.88 -1.92
CA PHE A 47 5.22 7.57 -2.38
C PHE A 47 5.24 7.46 -3.92
N LEU A 48 4.33 8.17 -4.59
CA LEU A 48 4.20 8.22 -6.04
C LEU A 48 3.91 9.67 -6.46
N VAL A 49 4.55 10.13 -7.54
CA VAL A 49 4.28 11.43 -8.18
C VAL A 49 3.90 11.19 -9.63
N ILE A 50 2.78 11.79 -10.06
CA ILE A 50 2.32 11.74 -11.45
C ILE A 50 2.94 12.94 -12.18
N GLU A 51 3.94 12.69 -13.01
CA GLU A 51 4.66 13.74 -13.74
C GLU A 51 3.86 14.29 -14.94
N LYS A 52 2.99 13.46 -15.55
CA LYS A 52 2.23 13.81 -16.76
C LYS A 52 0.89 13.09 -16.82
N GLY A 53 -0.10 13.76 -17.41
CA GLY A 53 -1.47 13.25 -17.57
C GLY A 53 -2.38 13.65 -16.41
N ALA A 54 -3.68 13.40 -16.59
CA ALA A 54 -4.70 13.56 -15.57
C ALA A 54 -5.45 12.23 -15.45
N PRO A 55 -4.97 11.30 -14.60
CA PRO A 55 -5.61 10.00 -14.46
C PRO A 55 -7.01 10.16 -13.91
N THR A 56 -7.90 9.26 -14.30
CA THR A 56 -9.25 9.20 -13.72
C THR A 56 -9.20 8.60 -12.32
N ASP A 57 -10.26 8.83 -11.53
CA ASP A 57 -10.37 8.27 -10.18
C ASP A 57 -10.31 6.73 -10.19
N GLU A 58 -10.81 6.11 -11.25
CA GLU A 58 -10.78 4.66 -11.47
C GLU A 58 -9.35 4.14 -11.65
N GLU A 59 -8.51 4.87 -12.39
CA GLU A 59 -7.10 4.54 -12.58
C GLU A 59 -6.31 4.69 -11.28
N ILE A 60 -6.61 5.74 -10.49
CA ILE A 60 -6.00 5.93 -9.17
C ILE A 60 -6.38 4.77 -8.24
N ALA A 61 -7.66 4.37 -8.21
CA ALA A 61 -8.11 3.23 -7.41
C ALA A 61 -7.42 1.93 -7.81
N ALA A 62 -7.23 1.69 -9.12
CA ALA A 62 -6.50 0.54 -9.62
C ALA A 62 -5.03 0.53 -9.14
N LEU A 63 -4.34 1.68 -9.19
CA LEU A 63 -2.97 1.80 -8.69
C LEU A 63 -2.88 1.51 -7.19
N VAL A 64 -3.78 2.10 -6.39
CA VAL A 64 -3.82 1.86 -4.94
C VAL A 64 -4.08 0.39 -4.63
N CYS A 65 -4.99 -0.26 -5.36
CA CYS A 65 -5.28 -1.68 -5.22
C CYS A 65 -4.03 -2.54 -5.48
N VAL A 66 -3.29 -2.28 -6.56
CA VAL A 66 -2.08 -3.04 -6.90
C VAL A 66 -0.98 -2.82 -5.85
N PHE A 67 -0.72 -1.58 -5.45
CA PHE A 67 0.33 -1.28 -4.47
C PHE A 67 0.00 -1.82 -3.09
N SER A 68 -1.27 -1.74 -2.66
CA SER A 68 -1.71 -2.35 -1.40
C SER A 68 -1.64 -3.87 -1.43
N ALA A 69 -2.02 -4.51 -2.54
CA ALA A 69 -1.87 -5.95 -2.71
C ALA A 69 -0.39 -6.38 -2.68
N ALA A 70 0.50 -5.62 -3.34
CA ALA A 70 1.93 -5.87 -3.31
C ALA A 70 2.53 -5.69 -1.91
N ALA A 71 2.11 -4.65 -1.18
CA ALA A 71 2.53 -4.44 0.21
C ALA A 71 1.97 -5.51 1.17
N SER A 72 0.78 -6.03 0.87
CA SER A 72 0.14 -7.14 1.58
C SER A 72 0.70 -8.51 1.22
N ALA A 73 1.52 -8.61 0.16
CA ALA A 73 2.16 -9.88 -0.20
C ALA A 73 3.15 -10.23 0.93
N GLY A 74 2.68 -11.07 1.85
CA GLY A 74 3.50 -11.58 2.93
C GLY A 74 4.72 -12.30 2.38
N ALA A 75 5.76 -12.42 3.21
CA ALA A 75 6.92 -13.24 2.87
C ALA A 75 6.45 -14.62 2.39
N PRO A 76 7.10 -15.19 1.34
CA PRO A 76 6.76 -16.55 0.93
C PRO A 76 6.83 -17.47 2.14
N PRO A 77 5.87 -18.42 2.28
CA PRO A 77 5.85 -19.30 3.42
C PRO A 77 7.23 -19.96 3.54
N ALA A 78 7.80 -19.92 4.75
CA ALA A 78 9.07 -20.59 5.02
C ALA A 78 8.95 -22.05 4.56
N ASP A 79 9.92 -22.52 3.79
CA ASP A 79 9.93 -23.91 3.33
C ASP A 79 10.17 -24.81 4.53
N ASN A 80 9.08 -25.28 5.14
CA ASN A 80 9.11 -26.17 6.30
C ASN A 80 9.10 -27.65 5.87
N ARG A 81 9.40 -27.93 4.59
CA ARG A 81 9.52 -29.30 4.11
C ARG A 81 10.81 -29.91 4.67
N PRO A 82 10.81 -31.20 5.00
CA PRO A 82 12.05 -31.92 5.27
C PRO A 82 13.02 -31.75 4.10
N ILE A 83 14.31 -31.61 4.41
CA ILE A 83 15.35 -31.50 3.39
C ILE A 83 15.31 -32.76 2.51
N ASP A 84 15.18 -32.59 1.20
CA ASP A 84 15.35 -33.70 0.26
C ASP A 84 16.83 -34.08 0.18
N LEU A 85 17.11 -35.32 0.55
CA LEU A 85 18.46 -35.88 0.57
C LEU A 85 18.66 -36.94 -0.52
N TRP A 86 17.65 -37.18 -1.37
CA TRP A 86 17.78 -38.13 -2.47
C TRP A 86 18.82 -37.65 -3.48
N GLY A 87 19.71 -38.57 -3.87
CA GLY A 87 20.71 -38.30 -4.91
C GLY A 87 21.94 -37.49 -4.47
N LEU A 88 22.12 -37.17 -3.18
CA LEU A 88 23.35 -36.52 -2.72
C LEU A 88 24.57 -37.44 -2.97
N PRO A 89 25.59 -36.99 -3.73
CA PRO A 89 26.76 -37.82 -4.05
C PRO A 89 27.48 -38.37 -2.82
N THR A 90 27.47 -37.61 -1.71
CA THR A 90 28.06 -38.01 -0.43
C THR A 90 27.32 -39.17 0.26
N LEU A 91 26.05 -39.41 -0.07
CA LEU A 91 25.25 -40.54 0.43
C LEU A 91 25.30 -41.76 -0.51
N LEU A 92 25.79 -41.61 -1.74
CA LEU A 92 25.93 -42.71 -2.70
C LEU A 92 27.13 -43.61 -2.41
N HIS A 93 28.15 -43.08 -1.73
CA HIS A 93 29.28 -43.85 -1.24
C HIS A 93 28.98 -44.33 0.18
N ARG A 94 29.32 -45.58 0.53
CA ARG A 94 29.24 -46.09 1.92
C ARG A 94 30.23 -45.33 2.81
N GLY A 95 29.89 -44.10 3.17
CA GLY A 95 30.81 -43.12 3.75
C GLY A 95 30.87 -43.13 5.28
N ASN A 96 29.92 -43.75 5.96
CA ASN A 96 29.82 -43.71 7.42
C ASN A 96 29.90 -45.12 7.99
N SER A 97 30.89 -45.35 8.86
CA SER A 97 31.00 -46.61 9.59
C SER A 97 29.83 -46.73 10.58
N PRO A 98 29.12 -47.88 10.62
CA PRO A 98 27.88 -48.04 11.37
C PRO A 98 28.03 -47.92 12.90
N SER A 99 29.26 -47.93 13.41
CA SER A 99 29.58 -47.82 14.84
C SER A 99 30.30 -46.51 15.22
N SER A 100 30.40 -45.53 14.31
CA SER A 100 30.99 -44.22 14.63
C SER A 100 29.98 -43.30 15.34
N PRO A 101 30.42 -42.45 16.28
CA PRO A 101 29.59 -41.37 16.84
C PRO A 101 28.99 -40.44 15.75
N TYR A 102 29.61 -40.41 14.57
CA TYR A 102 29.14 -39.66 13.40
C TYR A 102 28.46 -40.54 12.35
N ALA A 103 27.98 -41.73 12.73
CA ALA A 103 27.23 -42.62 11.84
C ALA A 103 25.96 -41.93 11.30
N PHE A 104 25.39 -41.00 12.09
CA PHE A 104 24.24 -40.18 11.73
C PHE A 104 24.66 -38.69 11.69
N PRO A 105 25.38 -38.23 10.66
CA PRO A 105 25.92 -36.86 10.62
C PRO A 105 24.82 -35.79 10.69
N ARG A 106 23.61 -36.13 10.23
CA ARG A 106 22.44 -35.25 10.27
C ARG A 106 21.70 -35.24 11.61
N LEU A 107 22.02 -36.15 12.54
CA LEU A 107 21.47 -36.15 13.90
C LEU A 107 22.53 -35.77 14.95
N ALA A 108 23.81 -35.86 14.59
CA ALA A 108 24.93 -35.57 15.48
C ALA A 108 24.91 -34.14 16.06
N HIS A 109 24.38 -33.17 15.31
CA HIS A 109 24.29 -31.78 15.76
C HIS A 109 23.19 -31.54 16.81
N LEU A 110 22.32 -32.52 17.07
CA LEU A 110 21.27 -32.46 18.10
C LEU A 110 21.74 -32.98 19.47
N HIS A 111 22.95 -33.54 19.54
CA HIS A 111 23.51 -34.17 20.74
C HIS A 111 24.61 -33.33 21.41
N ALA A 112 24.68 -32.02 21.11
CA ALA A 112 25.59 -31.07 21.76
C ALA A 112 24.97 -30.42 23.00
#